data_AF-A0A2J7Q6I0-F1
#
_entry.id   AF-A0A2J7Q6I0-F1
#
_cell.length_a   1.000
_cell.length_b   1.000
_cell.length_c   1.000
_cell.angle_alpha   90.00
_cell.angle_beta   90.00
_cell.angle_gamma   90.00
#
_symmetry.space_group_name_H-M   'P 1'
#
loop_
_entity.id
_entity.type
_entity.pdbx_description
1 polymer ?
#
loop_
_entity_poly.entity_id
_entity_poly.type
_entity_poly.pdbx_seq_one_letter_code
_entity_poly.pdbx_strand_id
1 'polypeptide(L)'
;RHVNRVYSFACREPQLRLVRLKDLGVTVRPEMSYYPQATVLRRCDCATGFCPNPEHSCAANETAAVELVFSVRNQVGRGHESYMSVIATDHVSCSCQPITNQIK
;
A
#
# COMPACT_ATOMS: atom_id res chain seq x y z
N ARG A 1 18.82 -14.60 22.22
CA ARG A 1 17.75 -13.56 22.25
C ARG A 1 17.41 -12.97 20.86
N HIS A 2 18.31 -12.98 19.88
CA HIS A 2 18.01 -12.49 18.51
C HIS A 2 17.13 -13.45 17.70
N VAL A 3 17.50 -14.74 17.62
CA VAL A 3 16.80 -15.78 16.85
C VAL A 3 15.30 -15.81 17.15
N ASN A 4 14.91 -15.90 18.43
CA ASN A 4 13.50 -15.95 18.83
C ASN A 4 12.70 -14.71 18.37
N ARG A 5 13.33 -13.53 18.29
CA ARG A 5 12.67 -12.31 17.81
C ARG A 5 12.39 -12.37 16.30
N VAL A 6 13.28 -12.97 15.53
CA VAL A 6 13.09 -13.17 14.09
C VAL A 6 11.96 -14.17 13.85
N TYR A 7 12.00 -15.32 14.52
CA TYR A 7 10.95 -16.35 14.39
C TYR A 7 9.58 -15.90 14.92
N SER A 8 9.52 -14.99 15.90
CA SER A 8 8.25 -14.40 16.35
C SER A 8 7.65 -13.40 15.36
N PHE A 9 8.45 -12.86 14.45
CA PHE A 9 8.03 -11.87 13.47
C PHE A 9 7.64 -12.55 12.15
N ALA A 10 6.68 -13.49 12.21
CA ALA A 10 6.28 -14.29 11.07
C ALA A 10 5.42 -13.52 10.05
N CYS A 11 5.57 -13.83 8.76
CA CYS A 11 4.69 -13.31 7.70
C CYS A 11 3.26 -13.85 7.85
N ARG A 12 2.36 -13.03 8.42
CA ARG A 12 0.94 -13.39 8.63
C ARG A 12 0.02 -12.17 8.55
N GLU A 13 0.29 -11.19 9.41
CA GLU A 13 -0.53 -9.99 9.53
C GLU A 13 0.04 -8.85 8.68
N PRO A 14 -0.77 -8.23 7.80
CA PRO A 14 -0.38 -7.03 7.09
C PRO A 14 -0.03 -5.88 8.05
N GLN A 15 0.88 -5.01 7.64
CA GLN A 15 1.22 -3.80 8.38
C GLN A 15 0.65 -2.56 7.70
N LEU A 16 0.26 -1.57 8.51
CA LEU A 16 -0.15 -0.27 8.00
C LEU A 16 1.04 0.46 7.38
N ARG A 17 0.86 0.95 6.15
CA ARG A 17 1.85 1.74 5.43
C ARG A 17 1.20 2.97 4.81
N LEU A 18 1.94 4.08 4.84
CA LEU A 18 1.57 5.29 4.12
C LEU A 18 1.70 5.03 2.61
N VAL A 19 0.65 5.31 1.86
CA VAL A 19 0.61 5.18 0.40
C VAL A 19 0.29 6.54 -0.21
N ARG A 20 1.19 7.04 -1.06
CA ARG A 20 1.01 8.35 -1.72
C ARG A 20 0.11 8.18 -2.93
N LEU A 21 -0.54 9.28 -3.35
CA LEU A 21 -1.38 9.32 -4.54
C LEU A 21 -0.70 8.74 -5.80
N LYS A 22 0.58 9.07 -6.04
CA LYS A 22 1.34 8.51 -7.17
C LYS A 22 1.49 6.99 -7.11
N ASP A 23 1.59 6.43 -5.91
CA ASP A 23 1.74 4.99 -5.68
C ASP A 23 0.38 4.27 -5.84
N LEU A 24 -0.73 5.02 -5.85
CA LEU A 24 -2.07 4.58 -6.24
C LEU A 24 -2.36 4.74 -7.74
N GLY A 25 -1.38 5.18 -8.55
CA GLY A 25 -1.57 5.45 -9.98
C GLY A 25 -2.27 6.77 -10.30
N VAL A 26 -2.44 7.66 -9.32
CA VAL A 26 -3.02 8.99 -9.55
C VAL A 26 -1.97 9.91 -10.17
N THR A 27 -2.28 10.48 -11.34
CA THR A 27 -1.50 11.56 -11.95
C THR A 27 -1.81 12.88 -11.22
N VAL A 28 -0.86 13.34 -10.39
CA VAL A 28 -0.97 14.58 -9.62
C VAL A 28 -0.62 15.77 -10.51
N ARG A 29 -1.52 16.76 -10.56
CA ARG A 29 -1.31 18.01 -11.32
C ARG A 29 -0.82 19.13 -10.38
N PRO A 30 0.22 19.91 -10.75
CA PRO A 30 0.78 20.96 -9.89
C PRO A 30 -0.20 22.06 -9.49
N GLU A 31 -1.18 22.37 -10.34
CA GLU A 31 -2.21 23.39 -10.13
C GLU A 31 -3.36 22.91 -9.23
N MET A 32 -3.35 21.64 -8.81
CA MET A 32 -4.40 21.02 -8.00
C MET A 32 -3.86 20.65 -6.61
N SER A 33 -4.63 20.96 -5.56
CA SER A 33 -4.45 20.38 -4.23
C SER A 33 -5.35 19.16 -4.07
N TYR A 34 -4.79 18.10 -3.50
CA TYR A 34 -5.49 16.87 -3.15
C TYR A 34 -5.49 16.71 -1.63
N TYR A 35 -6.65 16.42 -1.05
CA TYR A 35 -6.79 16.19 0.39
C TYR A 35 -7.57 14.90 0.67
N PRO A 36 -7.04 13.99 1.51
CA PRO A 36 -5.67 14.00 2.05
C PRO A 36 -4.60 13.80 0.94
N GLN A 37 -3.34 14.13 1.21
CA GLN A 37 -2.24 13.97 0.22
C GLN A 37 -1.71 12.52 0.11
N ALA A 38 -2.19 11.64 0.99
CA ALA A 38 -1.84 10.24 1.07
C ALA A 38 -2.95 9.49 1.81
N THR A 39 -2.89 8.16 1.78
CA THR A 39 -3.74 7.28 2.57
C THR A 39 -2.88 6.31 3.37
N VAL A 40 -3.51 5.53 4.25
CA VAL A 40 -2.87 4.40 4.94
C VAL A 40 -3.58 3.12 4.52
N LEU A 41 -2.82 2.15 4.04
CA LEU A 41 -3.32 0.82 3.65
C LEU A 41 -2.49 -0.27 4.31
N ARG A 42 -3.10 -1.43 4.52
CA ARG A 42 -2.44 -2.66 4.95
C ARG A 42 -1.64 -3.23 3.79
N ARG A 43 -0.38 -3.56 4.05
CA ARG A 43 0.55 -4.12 3.07
C ARG A 43 1.29 -5.31 3.64
N CYS A 44 1.59 -6.24 2.75
CA CYS A 44 2.50 -7.36 2.92
C CYS A 44 3.67 -7.07 1.99
N ASP A 45 4.85 -6.90 2.57
CA ASP A 45 6.11 -6.68 1.89
C ASP A 45 7.24 -7.45 2.58
N CYS A 46 8.44 -7.40 2.02
CA CYS A 46 9.62 -8.07 2.60
C CYS A 46 9.96 -7.62 4.04
N ALA A 47 9.46 -6.47 4.50
CA ALA A 47 9.63 -5.97 5.86
C ALA A 47 8.46 -6.32 6.79
N THR A 48 7.41 -6.97 6.29
CA THR A 48 6.20 -7.29 7.06
C THR A 48 6.40 -8.50 7.97
N GLY A 49 7.13 -9.51 7.49
CA GLY A 49 7.41 -10.71 8.29
C GLY A 49 8.45 -11.62 7.66
N PHE A 50 9.06 -12.45 8.51
CA PHE A 50 10.09 -13.42 8.18
C PHE A 50 9.50 -14.63 7.45
N CYS A 51 10.22 -15.08 6.42
CA CYS A 51 9.98 -16.32 5.71
C CYS A 51 11.17 -17.27 5.91
N PRO A 52 10.94 -18.52 6.39
CA PRO A 52 12.03 -19.48 6.62
C PRO A 52 12.75 -19.91 5.34
N ASN A 53 12.05 -19.99 4.21
CA ASN A 53 12.66 -20.28 2.92
C ASN A 53 13.24 -18.98 2.32
N PRO A 54 14.57 -18.90 2.07
CA PRO A 54 15.19 -17.71 1.47
C PRO A 54 14.71 -17.41 0.03
N GLU A 55 14.11 -18.38 -0.66
CA GLU A 55 13.53 -18.18 -1.99
C GLU A 55 12.10 -17.64 -1.93
N HIS A 56 11.56 -17.37 -0.75
CA HIS A 56 10.23 -16.82 -0.55
C HIS A 56 10.29 -15.39 0.00
N SER A 57 9.30 -14.58 -0.36
CA SER A 57 9.06 -13.25 0.21
C SER A 57 7.67 -13.18 0.83
N CYS A 58 7.51 -12.29 1.80
CA CYS A 58 6.20 -12.04 2.40
C CYS A 58 5.34 -11.20 1.45
N ALA A 59 4.22 -11.77 1.01
CA ALA A 59 3.33 -11.18 0.03
C ALA A 59 1.86 -11.38 0.43
N ALA A 60 0.95 -10.68 -0.24
CA ALA A 60 -0.48 -10.78 0.04
C ALA A 60 -0.99 -12.18 -0.33
N ASN A 61 -1.64 -12.83 0.62
CA ASN A 61 -2.39 -14.06 0.36
C ASN A 61 -3.84 -13.74 -0.03
N GLU A 62 -4.41 -12.72 0.60
CA GLU A 62 -5.76 -12.23 0.35
C GLU A 62 -5.77 -10.70 0.30
N THR A 63 -6.62 -10.15 -0.55
CA THR A 63 -6.77 -8.70 -0.74
C THR A 63 -8.23 -8.31 -0.83
N ALA A 64 -8.53 -7.08 -0.41
CA ALA A 64 -9.82 -6.42 -0.59
C ALA A 64 -9.67 -5.17 -1.46
N ALA A 65 -10.69 -4.87 -2.26
CA ALA A 65 -10.81 -3.58 -2.93
C ALA A 65 -11.45 -2.57 -1.96
N VAL A 66 -10.84 -1.39 -1.83
CA VAL A 66 -11.36 -0.30 -1.00
C VAL A 66 -11.48 0.97 -1.83
N GLU A 67 -12.59 1.68 -1.68
CA GLU A 67 -12.77 2.99 -2.30
C GLU A 67 -12.19 4.08 -1.40
N LEU A 68 -11.30 4.89 -1.98
CA LEU A 68 -10.68 6.04 -1.33
C LEU A 68 -11.17 7.32 -2.00
N VAL A 69 -11.72 8.23 -1.21
CA VAL A 69 -12.22 9.52 -1.71
C VAL A 69 -11.27 10.63 -1.31
N PHE A 70 -10.86 11.43 -2.29
CA PHE A 70 -10.00 12.59 -2.11
C PHE A 70 -10.73 13.84 -2.58
N SER A 71 -10.68 14.92 -1.80
CA SER A 71 -11.09 16.22 -2.31
C SER A 71 -9.99 16.83 -3.17
N VAL A 72 -10.40 17.46 -4.27
CA VAL A 72 -9.52 18.06 -5.27
C VAL A 72 -9.94 19.50 -5.47
N ARG A 73 -8.99 20.42 -5.43
CA ARG A 73 -9.25 21.85 -5.60
C ARG A 73 -8.19 22.50 -6.48
N ASN A 74 -8.64 23.29 -7.46
CA ASN A 74 -7.75 24.08 -8.30
C ASN A 74 -7.22 25.29 -7.49
N GLN A 75 -5.89 25.43 -7.44
CA GLN A 75 -5.20 26.47 -6.69
C GLN A 75 -5.08 27.80 -7.46
N VAL A 76 -5.14 27.76 -8.80
CA VAL A 76 -4.84 28.90 -9.67
C VAL A 76 -6.10 29.74 -9.98
N GLY A 77 -7.29 29.23 -9.67
CA GLY A 77 -8.56 29.96 -9.86
C GLY A 77 -9.50 29.89 -8.66
N ARG A 78 -10.69 30.52 -8.77
CA ARG A 78 -11.83 30.28 -7.86
C ARG A 78 -12.45 28.89 -8.15
N GLY A 79 -11.64 27.85 -8.08
CA GLY A 79 -12.06 26.48 -8.36
C GLY A 79 -12.99 25.95 -7.29
N HIS A 80 -14.09 25.33 -7.72
CA HIS A 80 -14.98 24.57 -6.85
C HIS A 80 -14.26 23.31 -6.35
N GLU A 81 -14.54 22.91 -5.11
CA GLU A 81 -14.06 21.64 -4.57
C GLU A 81 -14.75 20.48 -5.31
N SER A 82 -13.98 19.53 -5.82
CA SER A 82 -14.49 18.31 -6.42
C SER A 82 -13.97 17.10 -5.65
N TYR A 83 -14.52 15.91 -5.94
CA TYR A 83 -14.12 14.67 -5.31
C TYR A 83 -13.63 13.69 -6.37
N MET A 84 -12.59 12.94 -6.03
CA MET A 84 -11.98 11.90 -6.84
C MET A 84 -11.99 10.59 -6.04
N SER A 85 -12.66 9.58 -6.58
CA SER A 85 -12.62 8.22 -6.05
C SER A 85 -11.49 7.41 -6.70
N VAL A 86 -10.76 6.66 -5.88
CA VAL A 86 -9.69 5.75 -6.29
C VAL A 86 -9.96 4.39 -5.66
N ILE A 87 -10.07 3.34 -6.48
CA ILE A 87 -10.12 1.97 -5.97
C ILE A 87 -8.70 1.50 -5.70
N ALA A 88 -8.41 1.18 -4.45
CA ALA A 88 -7.12 0.68 -4.02
C ALA A 88 -7.21 -0.76 -3.51
N THR A 89 -6.09 -1.48 -3.55
CA THR A 89 -5.97 -2.81 -2.98
C THR A 89 -5.45 -2.71 -1.54
N ASP A 90 -6.24 -3.22 -0.60
CA ASP A 90 -5.88 -3.37 0.81
C ASP A 90 -5.56 -4.84 1.09
N HIS A 91 -4.43 -5.14 1.74
CA HIS A 91 -4.06 -6.54 2.01
C HIS A 91 -4.77 -7.02 3.27
N VAL A 92 -5.37 -8.21 3.21
CA VAL A 92 -6.15 -8.80 4.32
C VAL A 92 -5.32 -9.78 5.12
N SER A 93 -4.56 -10.64 4.44
CA SER A 93 -3.64 -11.61 5.05
C SER A 93 -2.36 -11.75 4.23
N CYS A 94 -1.27 -12.16 4.88
CA CYS A 94 0.03 -12.39 4.24
C CYS A 94 0.44 -13.87 4.29
N SER A 95 1.21 -14.30 3.30
CA SER A 95 1.87 -15.61 3.31
C SER A 95 3.25 -15.54 2.64
N CYS A 96 4.10 -16.51 2.94
CA CYS A 96 5.41 -16.64 2.30
C CYS A 96 5.26 -17.28 0.93
N GLN A 97 5.49 -16.50 -0.12
CA GLN A 97 5.30 -16.91 -1.51
C GLN A 97 6.65 -16.92 -2.26
N PRO A 98 6.84 -17.81 -3.25
CA PRO A 98 8.05 -17.84 -4.07
C PRO A 98 8.35 -16.47 -4.70
N ILE A 99 9.62 -16.08 -4.67
CA ILE A 99 10.08 -14.85 -5.34
C ILE A 99 10.00 -15.09 -6.85
N THR A 100 8.98 -14.53 -7.48
CA THR A 100 8.88 -14.51 -8.94
C THR A 100 9.59 -13.28 -9.46
N ASN A 101 10.78 -13.46 -10.04
CA ASN A 101 11.42 -12.43 -10.84
C ASN A 101 10.57 -12.22 -12.10
N GLN A 102 9.59 -11.32 -12.04
CA GLN A 102 8.98 -10.82 -13.26
C GLN A 102 10.01 -9.95 -13.96
N ILE A 103 10.72 -10.55 -14.93
CA ILE A 103 11.42 -9.82 -15.98
C ILE A 103 10.34 -8.98 -16.67
N LYS A 104 10.34 -7.69 -16.38
CA LYS A 104 9.58 -6.69 -17.14
C LYS A 104 10.28 -6.39 -18.44
#